data_AF-A0AAW8L8I5-F1
#
_entry.id   AF-A0AAW8L8I5-F1
#
_cell.length_a   1.000
_cell.length_b   1.000
_cell.length_c   1.000
_cell.angle_alpha   90.00
_cell.angle_beta   90.00
_cell.angle_gamma   90.00
#
_symmetry.space_group_name_H-M   'P 1'
#
loop_
_entity.id
_entity.type
_entity.pdbx_description
1 polymer ?
#
loop_
_entity_poly.entity_id
_entity_poly.type
_entity_poly.pdbx_seq_one_letter_code
_entity_poly.pdbx_strand_id
1 'polypeptide(L)'
;MRGPHEAREERKDFTVADQRAYVLVIETETGRTVRTEEVKGLILGQVLTNDTLAVETSQSYYPGGNGHGTITTFSLDKPATKAATIPTDKWLVGATQDTLLLAPSNMSEGHYSAQPLTRLSESGDVVGTVAGVTDVYRGGWVGRVKDGNTPPTTDNTDDTPLATPTELVHLDSGVTTDVAGLKVKEVALPTAAGLLVSRETSTGEGQNRETTSTPQFWLSAADDGHRHTEDLEQFSTK
;
A
#
# COMPACT_ATOMS: atom_id res chain seq x y z
N MET A 1 54.27 2.29 32.45
CA MET A 1 54.00 1.42 31.29
C MET A 1 52.64 0.78 31.56
N ARG A 2 51.55 1.28 30.96
CA ARG A 2 50.20 0.70 31.11
C ARG A 2 50.15 -0.59 30.29
N GLY A 3 49.61 -1.65 30.88
CA GLY A 3 49.55 -2.98 30.25
C GLY A 3 48.60 -3.03 29.05
N PRO A 4 48.80 -3.96 28.11
CA PRO A 4 48.06 -4.04 26.84
C PRO A 4 46.60 -4.52 26.96
N HIS A 5 45.97 -4.39 28.13
CA HIS A 5 44.63 -4.94 28.41
C HIS A 5 43.52 -3.89 28.63
N GLU A 6 43.80 -2.60 28.48
CA GLU A 6 42.78 -1.54 28.63
C GLU A 6 42.53 -0.80 27.32
N ALA A 7 41.92 -1.50 26.36
CA ALA A 7 41.14 -0.90 25.27
C ALA A 7 40.25 -1.96 24.63
N ARG A 8 39.41 -2.62 25.44
CA ARG A 8 38.25 -3.32 24.88
C ARG A 8 37.22 -2.23 24.63
N GLU A 9 37.17 -1.72 23.40
CA GLU A 9 35.99 -0.98 22.94
C GLU A 9 34.76 -1.84 23.28
N GLU A 10 33.85 -1.29 24.07
CA GLU A 10 32.50 -1.82 24.17
C GLU A 10 31.91 -1.76 22.76
N ARG A 11 32.05 -2.84 21.98
CA ARG A 11 31.19 -3.03 20.81
C ARG A 11 29.78 -3.18 21.35
N LYS A 12 29.02 -2.10 21.35
CA LYS A 12 27.56 -2.18 21.46
C LYS A 12 27.09 -3.07 20.33
N ASP A 13 26.52 -4.22 20.66
CA ASP A 13 25.76 -5.01 19.69
C ASP A 13 24.57 -4.17 19.25
N PHE A 14 24.62 -3.67 18.01
CA PHE A 14 23.54 -2.87 17.44
C PHE A 14 22.39 -3.80 17.06
N THR A 15 21.24 -3.60 17.69
CA THR A 15 20.02 -4.38 17.39
C THR A 15 19.11 -3.61 16.46
N VAL A 16 18.12 -4.27 15.86
CA VAL A 16 17.06 -3.59 15.11
C VAL A 16 16.37 -2.50 15.95
N ALA A 17 16.18 -2.73 17.25
CA ALA A 17 15.58 -1.76 18.16
C ALA A 17 16.43 -0.49 18.35
N ASP A 18 17.74 -0.56 18.08
CA ASP A 18 18.66 0.59 18.12
C ASP A 18 18.60 1.43 16.84
N GLN A 19 17.99 0.90 15.76
CA GLN A 19 17.81 1.64 14.52
C GLN A 19 16.97 2.89 14.73
N ARG A 20 17.41 3.97 14.09
CA ARG A 20 16.70 5.25 13.98
C ARG A 20 16.58 5.58 12.51
N ALA A 21 15.37 5.96 12.10
CA ALA A 21 15.08 6.43 10.76
C ALA A 21 14.30 7.74 10.84
N TYR A 22 14.36 8.54 9.78
CA TYR A 22 13.58 9.76 9.68
C TYR A 22 12.55 9.61 8.56
N VAL A 23 11.31 9.97 8.85
CA VAL A 23 10.24 10.07 7.86
C VAL A 23 9.90 11.54 7.69
N LEU A 24 9.83 11.98 6.43
CA LEU A 24 9.52 13.36 6.06
C LEU A 24 8.28 13.37 5.18
N VAL A 25 7.38 14.32 5.43
CA VAL A 25 6.26 14.63 4.54
C VAL A 25 6.53 15.98 3.88
N ILE A 26 6.45 16.00 2.56
CA ILE A 26 6.76 17.18 1.74
C ILE A 26 5.50 17.57 0.97
N GLU A 27 5.08 18.82 1.13
CA GLU A 27 4.04 19.42 0.30
C GLU A 27 4.58 19.59 -1.12
N THR A 28 3.96 18.94 -2.10
CA THR A 28 4.47 18.84 -3.46
C THR A 28 4.40 20.17 -4.22
N GLU A 29 3.42 21.02 -3.92
CA GLU A 29 3.26 22.34 -4.56
C GLU A 29 4.41 23.29 -4.21
N THR A 30 4.80 23.34 -2.93
CA THR A 30 5.80 24.30 -2.44
C THR A 30 7.18 23.69 -2.22
N GLY A 31 7.27 22.35 -2.17
CA GLY A 31 8.47 21.61 -1.81
C GLY A 31 8.82 21.70 -0.31
N ARG A 32 7.94 22.24 0.54
CA ARG A 32 8.22 22.42 1.97
C ARG A 32 7.97 21.13 2.74
N THR A 33 8.86 20.82 3.68
CA THR A 33 8.63 19.78 4.67
C THR A 33 7.56 20.24 5.67
N VAL A 34 6.46 19.50 5.76
CA VAL A 34 5.33 19.77 6.67
C VAL A 34 5.37 18.90 7.93
N ARG A 35 6.12 17.78 7.89
CA ARG A 35 6.35 16.90 9.04
C ARG A 35 7.72 16.24 8.95
N THR A 36 8.41 16.13 10.07
CA THR A 36 9.66 15.36 10.23
C THR A 36 9.58 14.57 11.52
N GLU A 37 9.72 13.26 11.44
CA GLU A 37 9.67 12.38 12.62
C GLU A 37 10.86 11.43 12.64
N GLU A 38 11.51 11.34 13.79
CA GLU A 38 12.46 10.27 14.08
C GLU A 38 11.69 9.06 14.62
N VAL A 39 11.79 7.93 13.94
CA VAL A 39 11.17 6.67 14.35
C VAL A 39 12.23 5.65 14.74
N LYS A 40 11.85 4.75 15.65
CA LYS A 40 12.72 3.70 16.19
C LYS A 40 12.32 2.34 15.64
N GLY A 41 13.30 1.50 15.34
CA GLY A 41 13.11 0.19 14.72
C GLY A 41 13.20 0.23 13.19
N LEU A 42 12.93 -0.91 12.56
CA LEU A 42 12.74 -1.00 11.11
C LEU A 42 11.40 -0.37 10.74
N ILE A 43 11.38 0.45 9.70
CA ILE A 43 10.12 0.86 9.07
C ILE A 43 9.69 -0.28 8.16
N LEU A 44 8.48 -0.80 8.38
CA LEU A 44 7.88 -1.82 7.52
C LEU A 44 6.92 -1.22 6.50
N GLY A 45 6.25 -0.12 6.85
CA GLY A 45 5.28 0.54 5.99
C GLY A 45 5.05 2.00 6.39
N GLN A 46 4.61 2.81 5.42
CA GLN A 46 4.22 4.20 5.64
C GLN A 46 3.07 4.55 4.71
N VAL A 47 2.06 5.26 5.23
CA VAL A 47 0.90 5.71 4.46
C VAL A 47 0.49 7.11 4.88
N LEU A 48 -0.26 7.79 4.02
CA LEU A 48 -0.86 9.08 4.26
C LEU A 48 -2.38 8.96 4.14
N THR A 49 -3.09 9.48 5.12
CA THR A 49 -4.50 9.88 4.98
C THR A 49 -4.55 11.37 4.60
N ASN A 50 -5.72 12.00 4.63
CA ASN A 50 -5.83 13.43 4.32
C ASN A 50 -5.05 14.32 5.29
N ASP A 51 -4.95 13.94 6.56
CA ASP A 51 -4.40 14.78 7.63
C ASP A 51 -3.47 14.03 8.59
N THR A 52 -3.11 12.77 8.30
CA THR A 52 -2.23 11.95 9.14
C THR A 52 -1.15 11.22 8.35
N LEU A 53 0.07 11.23 8.88
CA LEU A 53 1.13 10.29 8.55
C LEU A 53 1.04 9.09 9.50
N ALA A 54 0.92 7.88 8.96
CA ALA A 54 1.05 6.65 9.73
C ALA A 54 2.32 5.89 9.34
N VAL A 55 3.14 5.52 10.33
CA VAL A 55 4.39 4.77 10.13
C VAL A 55 4.31 3.48 10.94
N GLU A 56 4.45 2.34 10.27
CA GLU A 56 4.60 1.04 10.90
C GLU A 56 6.09 0.77 11.14
N THR A 57 6.44 0.52 12.40
CA THR A 57 7.77 0.05 12.79
C THR A 57 7.75 -1.30 13.48
N SER A 58 8.88 -2.00 13.42
CA SER A 58 9.07 -3.31 14.05
C SER A 58 10.51 -3.51 14.53
N GLN A 59 10.66 -4.44 15.47
CA GLN A 59 11.92 -4.98 15.96
C GLN A 59 12.43 -6.14 15.10
N SER A 60 11.71 -6.51 14.03
CA SER A 60 12.06 -7.55 13.06
C SER A 60 11.53 -7.20 11.66
N TYR A 61 11.80 -8.03 10.65
CA TYR A 61 11.32 -7.84 9.27
C TYR A 61 9.83 -8.19 9.08
N TYR A 62 9.05 -8.24 10.15
CA TYR A 62 7.62 -8.53 10.17
C TYR A 62 7.00 -7.94 11.45
N PRO A 63 5.69 -7.62 11.46
CA PRO A 63 5.07 -6.96 12.62
C PRO A 63 4.69 -7.95 13.74
N GLY A 64 4.28 -9.17 13.41
CA GLY A 64 3.80 -10.15 14.39
C GLY A 64 4.88 -10.73 15.32
N GLY A 65 4.45 -11.43 16.36
CA GLY A 65 5.34 -12.19 17.26
C GLY A 65 6.39 -11.31 17.96
N ASN A 66 7.66 -11.69 17.83
CA ASN A 66 8.81 -10.92 18.36
C ASN A 66 9.15 -9.68 17.51
N GLY A 67 8.40 -9.41 16.44
CA GLY A 67 8.47 -8.15 15.72
C GLY A 67 7.97 -6.98 16.56
N HIS A 68 6.99 -7.19 17.44
CA HIS A 68 6.40 -6.13 18.26
C HIS A 68 5.96 -4.92 17.41
N GLY A 69 5.30 -5.19 16.29
CA GLY A 69 4.84 -4.21 15.33
C GLY A 69 4.02 -3.10 15.98
N THR A 70 4.29 -1.88 15.55
CA THR A 70 3.67 -0.67 16.11
C THR A 70 3.41 0.33 14.99
N ILE A 71 2.17 0.81 14.89
CA ILE A 71 1.81 1.93 14.02
C ILE A 71 1.81 3.19 14.87
N THR A 72 2.56 4.20 14.44
CA THR A 72 2.54 5.53 15.05
C THR A 72 1.88 6.50 14.10
N THR A 73 0.83 7.20 14.56
CA THR A 73 0.10 8.19 13.76
C THR A 73 0.44 9.61 14.20
N PHE A 74 0.75 10.44 13.22
CA PHE A 74 1.21 11.81 13.37
C PHE A 74 0.29 12.75 12.57
N SER A 75 -0.44 13.63 13.27
CA SER A 75 -1.27 14.63 12.60
C SER A 75 -0.42 15.61 11.80
N LEU A 76 -0.80 15.85 10.55
CA LEU A 76 -0.24 16.84 9.64
C LEU A 76 -0.78 18.24 9.95
N ASP A 77 -2.06 18.35 10.29
CA ASP A 77 -2.71 19.62 10.64
C ASP A 77 -2.32 20.16 12.01
N LYS A 78 -2.01 19.25 12.96
CA LYS A 78 -1.68 19.61 14.33
C LYS A 78 -0.36 18.97 14.77
N PRO A 79 0.80 19.43 14.26
CA PRO A 79 2.07 18.75 14.48
C PRO A 79 2.51 18.61 15.95
N ALA A 80 2.07 19.55 16.79
CA ALA A 80 2.35 19.56 18.22
C ALA A 80 1.51 18.55 19.04
N THR A 81 0.50 17.91 18.42
CA THR A 81 -0.30 16.88 19.09
C THR A 81 0.56 15.65 19.32
N LYS A 82 0.42 15.05 20.50
CA LYS A 82 1.08 13.79 20.82
C LYS A 82 0.65 12.72 19.82
N ALA A 83 1.62 12.02 19.23
CA ALA A 83 1.35 10.89 18.34
C ALA A 83 0.58 9.78 19.06
N ALA A 84 -0.34 9.12 18.35
CA ALA A 84 -0.96 7.91 18.84
C ALA A 84 -0.12 6.68 18.45
N THR A 85 -0.19 5.63 19.26
CA THR A 85 0.63 4.44 19.08
C THR A 85 -0.28 3.22 19.19
N ILE A 86 -0.29 2.40 18.15
CA ILE A 86 -1.21 1.28 17.99
C ILE A 86 -0.37 0.00 17.79
N PRO A 87 -0.40 -0.94 18.75
CA PRO A 87 0.23 -2.25 18.56
C PRO A 87 -0.43 -3.00 17.41
N THR A 88 0.35 -3.65 16.55
CA THR A 88 -0.16 -4.43 15.43
C THR A 88 0.63 -5.71 15.23
N ASP A 89 -0.07 -6.78 14.88
CA ASP A 89 0.47 -8.03 14.36
C ASP A 89 0.29 -8.18 12.84
N LYS A 90 -0.36 -7.18 12.21
CA LYS A 90 -0.70 -7.09 10.79
C LYS A 90 0.11 -5.99 10.11
N TRP A 91 0.30 -6.15 8.80
CA TRP A 91 1.06 -5.25 7.94
C TRP A 91 0.24 -4.02 7.56
N LEU A 92 0.84 -2.83 7.65
CA LEU A 92 0.27 -1.58 7.13
C LEU A 92 0.45 -1.53 5.61
N VAL A 93 -0.65 -1.72 4.88
CA VAL A 93 -0.61 -1.91 3.41
C VAL A 93 -1.22 -0.77 2.61
N GLY A 94 -1.93 0.15 3.26
CA GLY A 94 -2.55 1.29 2.59
C GLY A 94 -3.35 2.18 3.53
N ALA A 95 -4.00 3.17 2.94
CA ALA A 95 -4.90 4.07 3.64
C ALA A 95 -6.04 4.52 2.70
N THR A 96 -7.13 4.95 3.32
CA THR A 96 -8.19 5.74 2.71
C THR A 96 -8.08 7.19 3.18
N GLN A 97 -9.07 8.02 2.92
CA GLN A 97 -9.07 9.42 3.38
C GLN A 97 -8.91 9.59 4.90
N ASP A 98 -9.38 8.64 5.71
CA ASP A 98 -9.44 8.72 7.18
C ASP A 98 -9.20 7.37 7.89
N THR A 99 -8.89 6.31 7.15
CA THR A 99 -8.64 4.96 7.72
C THR A 99 -7.35 4.34 7.21
N LEU A 100 -6.73 3.52 8.07
CA LEU A 100 -5.57 2.70 7.75
C LEU A 100 -6.03 1.30 7.34
N LEU A 101 -5.30 0.67 6.41
CA LEU A 101 -5.58 -0.67 5.91
C LEU A 101 -4.51 -1.64 6.41
N LEU A 102 -4.96 -2.71 7.08
CA LEU A 102 -4.10 -3.74 7.64
C LEU A 102 -4.36 -5.11 7.03
N ALA A 103 -3.31 -5.78 6.58
CA ALA A 103 -3.35 -7.12 6.00
C ALA A 103 -2.69 -8.16 6.92
N PRO A 104 -3.19 -9.41 6.94
CA PRO A 104 -2.54 -10.49 7.69
C PRO A 104 -1.18 -10.91 7.09
N SER A 105 -0.93 -10.60 5.81
CA SER A 105 0.36 -10.83 5.15
C SER A 105 0.87 -9.57 4.45
N ASN A 106 2.18 -9.49 4.23
CA ASN A 106 2.79 -8.34 3.54
C ASN A 106 2.20 -8.20 2.14
N MET A 107 1.86 -6.96 1.73
CA MET A 107 1.35 -6.67 0.38
C MET A 107 2.27 -5.79 -0.49
N SER A 108 3.57 -5.64 -0.15
CA SER A 108 4.49 -4.69 -0.79
C SER A 108 4.99 -5.05 -2.21
N GLU A 109 4.84 -6.31 -2.64
CA GLU A 109 5.38 -6.87 -3.90
C GLU A 109 4.31 -7.11 -4.99
N GLY A 110 3.07 -6.66 -4.78
CA GLY A 110 1.97 -6.79 -5.73
C GLY A 110 1.21 -8.13 -5.66
N HIS A 111 0.06 -8.22 -6.37
CA HIS A 111 -0.94 -9.30 -6.42
C HIS A 111 -0.75 -10.45 -5.40
N TYR A 112 -1.67 -10.58 -4.46
CA TYR A 112 -1.61 -11.63 -3.43
C TYR A 112 -2.79 -12.60 -3.53
N SER A 113 -2.67 -13.74 -2.85
CA SER A 113 -3.84 -14.54 -2.51
C SER A 113 -4.89 -13.64 -1.85
N ALA A 114 -6.14 -13.77 -2.28
CA ALA A 114 -7.24 -12.99 -1.75
C ALA A 114 -7.29 -13.10 -0.22
N GLN A 115 -7.22 -11.95 0.47
CA GLN A 115 -7.15 -11.88 1.92
C GLN A 115 -8.05 -10.74 2.47
N PRO A 116 -8.50 -10.82 3.73
CA PRO A 116 -9.26 -9.74 4.32
C PRO A 116 -8.33 -8.58 4.72
N LEU A 117 -8.78 -7.34 4.51
CA LEU A 117 -8.17 -6.16 5.10
C LEU A 117 -8.99 -5.67 6.29
N THR A 118 -8.31 -5.39 7.41
CA THR A 118 -8.91 -4.68 8.54
C THR A 118 -8.80 -3.18 8.28
N ARG A 119 -9.92 -2.46 8.41
CA ARG A 119 -9.92 -1.00 8.41
C ARG A 119 -9.82 -0.49 9.84
N LEU A 120 -8.90 0.42 10.06
CA LEU A 120 -8.61 0.99 11.37
C LEU A 120 -8.74 2.52 11.28
N SER A 121 -9.35 3.16 12.27
CA SER A 121 -9.22 4.61 12.41
C SER A 121 -7.79 4.99 12.76
N GLU A 122 -7.45 6.27 12.58
CA GLU A 122 -6.13 6.80 12.94
C GLU A 122 -5.82 6.74 14.45
N SER A 123 -6.85 6.53 15.29
CA SER A 123 -6.72 6.31 16.74
C SER A 123 -6.55 4.83 17.13
N GLY A 124 -6.76 3.90 16.21
CA GLY A 124 -6.60 2.46 16.47
C GLY A 124 -7.91 1.68 16.68
N ASP A 125 -9.07 2.28 16.44
CA ASP A 125 -10.34 1.57 16.52
C ASP A 125 -10.64 0.83 15.22
N VAL A 126 -11.05 -0.43 15.31
CA VAL A 126 -11.47 -1.22 14.14
C VAL A 126 -12.80 -0.69 13.64
N VAL A 127 -12.82 -0.17 12.41
CA VAL A 127 -14.02 0.41 11.79
C VAL A 127 -14.66 -0.51 10.75
N GLY A 128 -13.97 -1.58 10.34
CA GLY A 128 -14.56 -2.56 9.43
C GLY A 128 -13.56 -3.57 8.86
N THR A 129 -14.05 -4.39 7.93
CA THR A 129 -13.25 -5.38 7.20
C THR A 129 -13.68 -5.44 5.74
N VAL A 130 -12.72 -5.58 4.84
CA VAL A 130 -12.94 -5.77 3.40
C VAL A 130 -12.45 -7.16 3.02
N ALA A 131 -13.33 -8.02 2.52
CA ALA A 131 -12.97 -9.39 2.15
C ALA A 131 -12.38 -9.47 0.74
N GLY A 132 -11.64 -10.55 0.47
CA GLY A 132 -11.26 -10.98 -0.87
C GLY A 132 -10.23 -10.10 -1.59
N VAL A 133 -9.52 -9.23 -0.86
CA VAL A 133 -8.60 -8.24 -1.45
C VAL A 133 -7.34 -8.92 -1.96
N THR A 134 -7.00 -8.64 -3.21
CA THR A 134 -5.79 -9.11 -3.90
C THR A 134 -4.78 -7.99 -4.07
N ASP A 135 -5.27 -6.75 -4.14
CA ASP A 135 -4.50 -5.55 -4.48
C ASP A 135 -4.94 -4.34 -3.65
N VAL A 136 -3.97 -3.53 -3.25
CA VAL A 136 -4.18 -2.23 -2.62
C VAL A 136 -3.51 -1.18 -3.49
N TYR A 137 -4.27 -0.17 -3.89
CA TYR A 137 -3.80 0.93 -4.71
C TYR A 137 -3.88 2.25 -3.94
N ARG A 138 -3.14 3.26 -4.41
CA ARG A 138 -3.19 4.61 -3.86
C ARG A 138 -4.60 5.20 -3.96
N GLY A 139 -4.92 6.08 -3.01
CA GLY A 139 -6.19 6.79 -3.00
C GLY A 139 -7.38 5.92 -2.60
N GLY A 140 -7.18 4.95 -1.70
CA GLY A 140 -8.28 4.19 -1.10
C GLY A 140 -8.92 3.14 -2.00
N TRP A 141 -8.26 2.72 -3.08
CA TRP A 141 -8.74 1.68 -3.98
C TRP A 141 -8.22 0.30 -3.60
N VAL A 142 -9.06 -0.72 -3.74
CA VAL A 142 -8.65 -2.12 -3.64
C VAL A 142 -9.16 -2.92 -4.83
N GLY A 143 -8.32 -3.83 -5.32
CA GLY A 143 -8.74 -4.90 -6.21
C GLY A 143 -9.13 -6.12 -5.36
N ARG A 144 -10.29 -6.71 -5.64
CA ARG A 144 -10.74 -7.92 -4.94
C ARG A 144 -11.44 -8.90 -5.86
N VAL A 145 -11.51 -10.14 -5.40
CA VAL A 145 -12.38 -11.14 -6.01
C VAL A 145 -13.76 -11.04 -5.38
N LYS A 146 -14.79 -10.82 -6.22
CA LYS A 146 -16.17 -10.56 -5.79
C LYS A 146 -16.74 -11.70 -4.95
N ASP A 147 -16.43 -12.93 -5.33
CA ASP A 147 -16.72 -14.12 -4.54
C ASP A 147 -15.48 -14.44 -3.70
N GLY A 148 -15.45 -13.99 -2.44
CA GLY A 148 -14.34 -14.20 -1.51
C GLY A 148 -14.00 -15.67 -1.17
N ASN A 149 -14.71 -16.62 -1.78
CA ASN A 149 -14.45 -18.05 -1.74
C ASN A 149 -13.76 -18.58 -3.01
N THR A 150 -13.49 -17.73 -4.00
CA THR A 150 -12.82 -18.14 -5.24
C THR A 150 -11.38 -18.52 -4.89
N PRO A 151 -10.97 -19.79 -5.11
CA PRO A 151 -9.60 -20.20 -4.92
C PRO A 151 -8.69 -19.34 -5.81
N PRO A 152 -7.45 -19.04 -5.38
CA PRO A 152 -6.53 -18.30 -6.21
C PRO A 152 -6.36 -19.00 -7.57
N THR A 153 -6.49 -18.26 -8.66
CA THR A 153 -6.35 -18.78 -10.02
C THR A 153 -4.88 -19.09 -10.29
N THR A 154 -4.55 -20.37 -10.43
CA THR A 154 -3.26 -20.82 -10.97
C THR A 154 -3.28 -20.65 -12.48
N ASP A 155 -2.91 -19.47 -12.97
CA ASP A 155 -2.49 -19.38 -14.36
C ASP A 155 -1.35 -18.38 -14.47
N ASN A 156 -0.14 -18.87 -14.21
CA ASN A 156 1.08 -18.52 -14.91
C ASN A 156 2.17 -19.51 -14.50
N THR A 157 3.11 -19.73 -15.40
CA THR A 157 4.16 -20.76 -15.42
C THR A 157 5.20 -20.72 -14.28
N ASP A 158 4.90 -20.04 -13.17
CA ASP A 158 5.72 -19.90 -11.96
C ASP A 158 4.86 -20.14 -10.71
N ASP A 159 4.48 -21.41 -10.46
CA ASP A 159 4.03 -22.07 -9.21
C ASP A 159 3.46 -21.25 -8.01
N THR A 160 2.84 -20.10 -8.23
CA THR A 160 2.13 -19.31 -7.23
C THR A 160 0.73 -18.96 -7.76
N PRO A 161 -0.34 -19.56 -7.20
CA PRO A 161 -1.71 -19.18 -7.51
C PRO A 161 -1.93 -17.70 -7.16
N LEU A 162 -2.16 -16.85 -8.17
CA LEU A 162 -2.35 -15.42 -8.00
C LEU A 162 -3.77 -15.08 -8.47
N ALA A 163 -4.64 -14.71 -7.53
CA ALA A 163 -6.00 -14.28 -7.85
C ALA A 163 -5.94 -12.93 -8.56
N THR A 164 -6.47 -12.84 -9.78
CA THR A 164 -6.65 -11.55 -10.46
C THR A 164 -7.89 -10.85 -9.91
N PRO A 165 -7.84 -9.54 -9.61
CA PRO A 165 -9.01 -8.81 -9.14
C PRO A 165 -10.12 -8.86 -10.20
N THR A 166 -11.34 -9.19 -9.77
CA THR A 166 -12.53 -9.17 -10.63
C THR A 166 -13.29 -7.86 -10.52
N GLU A 167 -13.09 -7.13 -9.41
CA GLU A 167 -13.65 -5.81 -9.21
C GLU A 167 -12.67 -4.88 -8.48
N LEU A 168 -12.78 -3.59 -8.79
CA LEU A 168 -12.18 -2.50 -8.04
C LEU A 168 -13.22 -1.89 -7.12
N VAL A 169 -12.81 -1.56 -5.89
CA VAL A 169 -13.65 -0.92 -4.89
C VAL A 169 -12.96 0.31 -4.34
N HIS A 170 -13.61 1.46 -4.40
CA HIS A 170 -13.18 2.66 -3.68
C HIS A 170 -13.73 2.62 -2.26
N LEU A 171 -12.87 2.54 -1.25
CA LEU A 171 -13.27 2.22 0.12
C LEU A 171 -13.99 3.36 0.85
N ASP A 172 -13.83 4.60 0.38
CA ASP A 172 -14.50 5.77 0.96
C ASP A 172 -15.89 6.00 0.35
N SER A 173 -16.04 5.89 -0.98
CA SER A 173 -17.34 6.08 -1.65
C SER A 173 -18.17 4.80 -1.75
N GLY A 174 -17.54 3.63 -1.61
CA GLY A 174 -18.17 2.33 -1.82
C GLY A 174 -18.46 1.99 -3.29
N VAL A 175 -18.01 2.84 -4.22
CA VAL A 175 -18.16 2.58 -5.66
C VAL A 175 -17.41 1.32 -6.04
N THR A 176 -18.08 0.46 -6.82
CA THR A 176 -17.53 -0.80 -7.32
C THR A 176 -17.48 -0.78 -8.83
N THR A 177 -16.39 -1.30 -9.40
CA THR A 177 -16.18 -1.37 -10.84
C THR A 177 -15.72 -2.76 -11.23
N ASP A 178 -16.55 -3.46 -12.02
CA ASP A 178 -16.16 -4.73 -12.63
C ASP A 178 -14.95 -4.53 -13.56
N VAL A 179 -13.91 -5.32 -13.33
CA VAL A 179 -12.66 -5.35 -14.11
C VAL A 179 -12.27 -6.78 -14.48
N ALA A 180 -13.23 -7.71 -14.47
CA ALA A 180 -12.94 -9.11 -14.76
C ALA A 180 -12.33 -9.27 -16.16
N GLY A 181 -11.16 -9.90 -16.23
CA GLY A 181 -10.40 -10.07 -17.47
C GLY A 181 -9.80 -8.78 -18.05
N LEU A 182 -9.78 -7.69 -17.26
CA LEU A 182 -9.11 -6.44 -17.62
C LEU A 182 -7.83 -6.29 -16.81
N LYS A 183 -6.89 -5.53 -17.36
CA LYS A 183 -5.67 -5.15 -16.67
C LYS A 183 -5.89 -3.82 -15.96
N VAL A 184 -5.48 -3.77 -14.69
CA VAL A 184 -5.48 -2.55 -13.88
C VAL A 184 -4.04 -2.10 -13.68
N LYS A 185 -3.77 -0.81 -13.89
CA LYS A 185 -2.44 -0.22 -13.67
C LYS A 185 -2.58 1.13 -12.98
N GLU A 186 -1.78 1.36 -11.94
CA GLU A 186 -1.64 2.71 -11.37
C GLU A 186 -1.01 3.66 -12.37
N VAL A 187 -1.62 4.84 -12.50
CA VAL A 187 -1.15 5.95 -13.34
C VAL A 187 -1.14 7.23 -12.51
N ALA A 188 -0.20 8.12 -12.82
CA ALA A 188 -0.19 9.47 -12.27
C ALA A 188 -1.13 10.33 -13.11
N LEU A 189 -2.16 10.89 -12.49
CA LEU A 189 -3.01 11.93 -13.10
C LEU A 189 -2.49 13.31 -12.66
N PRO A 190 -2.85 14.39 -13.38
CA PRO A 190 -2.40 15.74 -13.02
C PRO A 190 -2.73 16.16 -11.58
N THR A 191 -3.83 15.66 -11.02
CA THR A 191 -4.35 16.08 -9.70
C THR A 191 -4.34 14.99 -8.64
N ALA A 192 -4.14 13.71 -9.01
CA ALA A 192 -4.23 12.59 -8.08
C ALA A 192 -3.57 11.32 -8.63
N ALA A 193 -3.52 10.27 -7.80
CA ALA A 193 -3.33 8.92 -8.30
C ALA A 193 -4.58 8.48 -9.07
N GLY A 194 -4.38 7.69 -10.12
CA GLY A 194 -5.46 7.09 -10.89
C GLY A 194 -5.19 5.63 -11.21
N LEU A 195 -6.25 4.95 -11.65
CA LEU A 195 -6.19 3.58 -12.15
C LEU A 195 -6.59 3.58 -13.63
N LEU A 196 -5.69 3.13 -14.48
CA LEU A 196 -5.98 2.85 -15.87
C LEU A 196 -6.47 1.41 -15.99
N VAL A 197 -7.63 1.24 -16.61
CA VAL A 197 -8.18 -0.08 -16.92
C VAL A 197 -8.10 -0.30 -18.43
N SER A 198 -7.43 -1.39 -18.82
CA SER A 198 -7.16 -1.71 -20.21
C SER A 198 -7.57 -3.14 -20.54
N ARG A 199 -7.94 -3.36 -21.80
CA ARG A 199 -8.11 -4.70 -22.36
C ARG A 199 -6.81 -5.15 -23.01
N GLU A 200 -6.30 -6.30 -22.61
CA GLU A 200 -5.19 -6.94 -23.31
C GLU A 200 -5.71 -7.88 -24.39
N THR A 201 -5.17 -7.74 -25.60
CA THR A 201 -5.43 -8.64 -26.73
C THR A 201 -4.09 -9.18 -27.21
N SER A 202 -3.94 -10.50 -27.24
CA SER A 202 -2.76 -11.14 -27.82
C SER A 202 -3.06 -11.64 -29.24
N THR A 203 -2.14 -11.39 -30.16
CA THR A 203 -2.16 -11.93 -31.52
C THR A 203 -0.87 -12.72 -31.81
N GLY A 204 -0.99 -13.80 -32.59
CA GLY A 204 0.13 -14.72 -32.87
C GLY A 204 0.28 -15.84 -31.83
N GLU A 205 1.22 -16.75 -32.07
CA GLU A 205 1.51 -17.91 -31.22
C GLU A 205 3.02 -18.03 -30.96
N GLY A 206 3.39 -18.66 -29.83
CA GLY A 206 4.78 -18.91 -29.47
C GLY A 206 5.58 -17.63 -29.27
N GLN A 207 6.80 -17.58 -29.82
CA GLN A 207 7.70 -16.42 -29.70
C GLN A 207 7.22 -15.17 -30.47
N ASN A 208 6.22 -15.30 -31.35
CA ASN A 208 5.66 -14.19 -32.11
C ASN A 208 4.37 -13.64 -31.49
N ARG A 209 4.10 -13.98 -30.21
CA ARG A 209 2.93 -13.46 -29.49
C ARG A 209 3.17 -11.98 -29.16
N GLU A 210 2.39 -11.11 -29.78
CA GLU A 210 2.32 -9.70 -29.44
C GLU A 210 1.09 -9.47 -28.55
N THR A 211 1.25 -8.74 -27.45
CA THR A 211 0.14 -8.32 -26.59
C THR A 211 -0.04 -6.82 -26.68
N THR A 212 -1.21 -6.39 -27.15
CA THR A 212 -1.60 -4.98 -27.19
C THR A 212 -2.51 -4.68 -26.01
N SER A 213 -2.24 -3.58 -25.30
CA SER A 213 -3.09 -3.09 -24.20
C SER A 213 -3.87 -1.87 -24.68
N THR A 214 -5.20 -2.00 -24.78
CA THR A 214 -6.08 -0.93 -25.24
C THR A 214 -6.79 -0.30 -24.04
N PRO A 215 -6.53 0.98 -23.70
CA PRO A 215 -7.25 1.72 -22.66
C PRO A 215 -8.78 1.61 -22.84
N GLN A 216 -9.52 1.36 -21.76
CA GLN A 216 -10.98 1.32 -21.76
C GLN A 216 -11.57 2.51 -21.01
N PHE A 217 -11.03 2.78 -19.82
CA PHE A 217 -11.40 3.90 -18.97
C PHE A 217 -10.30 4.11 -17.94
N TRP A 218 -10.34 5.24 -17.25
CA TRP A 218 -9.54 5.47 -16.05
C TRP A 218 -10.43 5.92 -14.87
N LEU A 219 -9.92 5.74 -13.66
CA LEU A 219 -10.55 6.13 -12.40
C LEU A 219 -9.60 7.08 -11.68
N SER A 220 -10.12 8.14 -11.08
CA SER A 220 -9.35 8.98 -10.16
C SER A 220 -9.59 8.54 -8.73
N ALA A 221 -8.64 8.88 -7.86
CA ALA A 221 -8.89 8.93 -6.42
C ALA A 221 -9.56 10.24 -5.95
N ALA A 222 -9.66 11.26 -6.81
CA ALA A 222 -10.14 12.60 -6.44
C ALA A 222 -11.59 12.91 -6.86
N ASP A 223 -12.09 12.32 -7.96
CA ASP A 223 -13.52 12.13 -8.14
C ASP A 223 -13.90 10.85 -7.39
N ASP A 224 -15.12 10.70 -6.94
CA ASP A 224 -15.64 9.58 -6.15
C ASP A 224 -15.56 8.15 -6.74
N GLY A 225 -14.70 7.91 -7.75
CA GLY A 225 -14.57 6.68 -8.49
C GLY A 225 -15.41 6.63 -9.75
N HIS A 226 -15.59 7.80 -10.36
CA HIS A 226 -16.23 7.94 -11.64
C HIS A 226 -15.37 7.30 -12.74
N ARG A 227 -16.03 6.67 -13.72
CA ARG A 227 -15.35 6.10 -14.88
C ARG A 227 -15.18 7.15 -15.96
N HIS A 228 -13.93 7.53 -16.22
CA HIS A 228 -13.56 8.45 -17.26
C HIS A 228 -13.23 7.71 -18.56
N THR A 229 -13.86 8.12 -19.65
CA THR A 229 -13.65 7.54 -20.99
C THR A 229 -13.10 8.56 -21.99
N GLU A 230 -13.03 9.81 -21.57
CA GLU A 230 -12.31 10.90 -22.19
C GLU A 230 -10.80 10.81 -21.95
N ASP A 231 -10.04 11.52 -22.78
CA ASP A 231 -8.60 11.70 -22.70
C ASP A 231 -7.78 10.40 -22.62
N LEU A 232 -8.30 9.29 -23.15
CA LEU A 232 -7.63 7.98 -23.13
C LEU A 232 -6.36 7.97 -24.01
N GLU A 233 -6.28 8.86 -24.98
CA GLU A 233 -5.09 9.04 -25.82
C GLU A 233 -3.85 9.45 -25.02
N GLN A 234 -4.01 10.01 -23.82
CA GLN A 234 -2.88 10.33 -22.93
C GLN A 234 -2.16 9.07 -22.41
N PHE A 235 -2.84 7.91 -22.41
CA PHE A 235 -2.32 6.64 -21.94
C PHE A 235 -1.89 5.69 -23.07
N SER A 236 -2.17 6.05 -24.32
CA SER A 236 -1.69 5.30 -25.47
C SER A 236 -0.23 5.67 -25.75
N THR A 237 0.68 4.71 -25.62
CA THR A 237 2.06 4.90 -26.10
C THR A 237 2.03 5.07 -27.62
N LYS A 238 2.60 6.17 -28.11
CA LYS A 238 2.93 6.36 -29.53
C LYS A 238 4.03 5.40 -29.97
#